data_AF-A0A2B2CAI9-F1
#
_entry.id   AF-A0A2B2CAI9-F1
#
_cell.length_a   1.000
_cell.length_b   1.000
_cell.length_c   1.000
_cell.angle_alpha   90.00
_cell.angle_beta   90.00
_cell.angle_gamma   90.00
#
_symmetry.space_group_name_H-M   'P 1'
#
loop_
_entity.id
_entity.type
_entity.pdbx_description
1 polymer ?
#
loop_
_entity_poly.entity_id
_entity_poly.type
_entity_poly.pdbx_seq_one_letter_code
_entity_poly.pdbx_strand_id
1 'polypeptide(L)'
;MPKHNKNNKEQAQKNQSQTEGEGSQAQAEENAQAQTEAENTQSQVVSEDSQPQADAENSQPQADEENSQAQADGENSQAQADEENSQAQADGETSQAQADGENSQAQADGANSQAQADGANSQAQNNQNKKKGPKGKKKNN
;
A
#
# COMPACT_ATOMS: atom_id res chain seq x y z
N MET A 1 24.38 -6.50 38.93
CA MET A 1 24.68 -5.67 37.75
C MET A 1 25.37 -6.55 36.71
N PRO A 2 24.68 -7.04 35.67
CA PRO A 2 25.34 -7.70 34.56
C PRO A 2 25.86 -6.68 33.55
N LYS A 3 27.00 -7.02 32.95
CA LYS A 3 27.89 -6.19 32.16
C LYS A 3 27.52 -6.23 30.67
N HIS A 4 27.92 -5.17 29.98
CA HIS A 4 27.86 -4.99 28.53
C HIS A 4 28.38 -6.22 27.76
N ASN A 5 27.62 -6.69 26.77
CA ASN A 5 28.14 -7.54 25.70
C ASN A 5 27.93 -6.83 24.37
N LYS A 6 29.00 -6.15 23.90
CA LYS A 6 29.07 -5.52 22.58
C LYS A 6 29.37 -6.62 21.56
N ASN A 7 28.33 -7.12 20.91
CA ASN A 7 28.41 -7.84 19.63
C ASN A 7 27.00 -7.85 19.01
N ASN A 8 26.61 -6.73 18.38
CA ASN A 8 25.46 -6.73 17.48
C ASN A 8 25.95 -6.14 16.16
N LYS A 9 26.66 -6.99 15.41
CA LYS A 9 26.97 -6.75 14.00
C LYS A 9 25.78 -7.32 13.22
N GLU A 10 25.06 -6.44 12.52
CA GLU A 10 24.18 -6.79 11.39
C GLU A 10 23.10 -7.85 11.66
N GLN A 11 22.13 -7.53 12.50
CA GLN A 11 20.77 -8.00 12.28
C GLN A 11 19.88 -6.76 12.22
N ALA A 12 19.45 -6.37 11.02
CA ALA A 12 18.32 -5.48 10.85
C ALA A 12 17.14 -6.14 11.58
N GLN A 13 16.76 -5.61 12.75
CA GLN A 13 15.57 -6.07 13.45
C GLN A 13 14.37 -5.52 12.69
N LYS A 14 13.79 -6.36 11.83
CA LYS A 14 12.55 -6.05 11.12
C LYS A 14 11.45 -5.85 12.16
N ASN A 15 11.01 -4.62 12.37
CA ASN A 15 9.95 -4.31 13.31
C ASN A 15 8.60 -4.67 12.68
N GLN A 16 8.06 -5.84 13.04
CA GLN A 16 6.74 -6.29 12.59
C GLN A 16 5.68 -5.84 13.59
N SER A 17 4.77 -4.96 13.14
CA SER A 17 3.60 -4.53 13.89
C SER A 17 2.36 -5.18 13.28
N GLN A 18 1.63 -5.97 14.08
CA GLN A 18 0.38 -6.59 13.68
C GLN A 18 -0.75 -6.07 14.56
N THR A 19 -1.81 -5.53 13.96
CA THR A 19 -3.00 -5.08 14.70
C THR A 19 -4.26 -5.70 14.09
N GLU A 20 -5.13 -6.22 14.95
CA GLU A 20 -6.40 -6.85 14.58
C GLU A 20 -7.55 -6.19 15.35
N GLY A 21 -8.75 -6.14 14.73
CA GLY A 21 -9.99 -5.69 15.38
C GLY A 21 -10.59 -4.42 14.79
N GLU A 22 -11.85 -4.10 15.14
CA GLU A 22 -12.60 -2.93 14.62
C GLU A 22 -11.81 -1.62 14.80
N GLY A 23 -11.34 -1.03 13.70
CA GLY A 23 -10.54 0.19 13.73
C GLY A 23 -9.11 -0.08 14.18
N SER A 24 -8.23 -0.39 13.23
CA SER A 24 -6.83 -0.69 13.49
C SER A 24 -5.91 0.43 12.99
N GLN A 25 -5.02 0.90 13.88
CA GLN A 25 -3.96 1.84 13.56
C GLN A 25 -2.60 1.25 13.92
N ALA A 26 -1.75 1.04 12.91
CA ALA A 26 -0.38 0.62 13.12
C ALA A 26 0.58 1.75 12.76
N GLN A 27 1.51 2.03 13.66
CA GLN A 27 2.65 2.91 13.42
C GLN A 27 3.91 2.12 13.69
N ALA A 28 4.87 2.21 12.78
CA ALA A 28 6.17 1.59 12.98
C ALA A 28 7.29 2.49 12.47
N GLU A 29 8.39 2.48 13.22
CA GLU A 29 9.60 3.25 12.98
C GLU A 29 10.75 2.24 12.82
N GLU A 30 11.59 2.43 11.80
CA GLU A 30 12.76 1.61 11.41
C GLU A 30 12.45 0.22 10.78
N ASN A 31 12.84 0.03 9.50
CA ASN A 31 12.76 -1.21 8.70
C ASN A 31 11.53 -2.06 9.03
N ALA A 32 10.36 -1.45 8.87
CA ALA A 32 9.15 -1.97 9.46
C ALA A 32 8.15 -2.51 8.45
N GLN A 33 7.45 -3.55 8.90
CA GLN A 33 6.27 -4.08 8.22
C GLN A 33 5.10 -3.92 9.18
N ALA A 34 4.12 -3.12 8.78
CA ALA A 34 2.83 -3.07 9.44
C ALA A 34 1.87 -3.96 8.65
N GLN A 35 1.24 -4.93 9.30
CA GLN A 35 0.14 -5.70 8.73
C GLN A 35 -1.08 -5.55 9.61
N THR A 36 -2.20 -5.20 9.00
CA THR A 36 -3.38 -4.77 9.74
C THR A 36 -4.64 -5.33 9.11
N GLU A 37 -5.40 -6.09 9.89
CA GLU A 37 -6.62 -6.79 9.46
C GLU A 37 -7.82 -6.33 10.30
N ALA A 38 -8.72 -5.54 9.70
CA ALA A 38 -9.90 -4.97 10.37
C ALA A 38 -10.98 -4.57 9.35
N GLU A 39 -12.13 -4.05 9.79
CA GLU A 39 -13.09 -3.42 8.87
C GLU A 39 -12.60 -2.04 8.37
N ASN A 40 -11.87 -1.31 9.22
CA ASN A 40 -11.27 -0.01 8.89
C ASN A 40 -9.85 0.02 9.43
N THR A 41 -8.92 0.41 8.56
CA THR A 41 -7.51 0.27 8.84
C THR A 41 -6.70 1.43 8.27
N GLN A 42 -5.79 1.96 9.09
CA GLN A 42 -4.78 2.91 8.65
C GLN A 42 -3.42 2.48 9.18
N SER A 43 -2.43 2.41 8.30
CA SER A 43 -1.09 1.97 8.65
C SER A 43 -0.09 2.97 8.13
N GLN A 44 0.69 3.58 8.99
CA GLN A 44 1.74 4.52 8.58
C GLN A 44 3.09 3.96 9.00
N VAL A 45 4.02 3.87 8.05
CA VAL A 45 5.38 3.43 8.30
C VAL A 45 6.34 4.49 7.79
N VAL A 46 7.20 4.97 8.67
CA VAL A 46 8.20 5.99 8.36
C VAL A 46 9.57 5.35 8.54
N SER A 47 9.99 4.55 7.55
CA SER A 47 11.32 3.94 7.54
C SER A 47 11.87 3.61 6.16
N GLU A 48 13.20 3.61 6.00
CA GLU A 48 13.82 3.04 4.79
C GLU A 48 13.39 1.57 4.61
N ASP A 49 13.14 1.16 3.36
CA ASP A 49 12.69 -0.20 2.99
C ASP A 49 11.35 -0.63 3.65
N SER A 50 10.43 0.32 3.88
CA SER A 50 9.13 0.07 4.51
C SER A 50 8.15 -0.66 3.61
N GLN A 51 7.35 -1.55 4.21
CA GLN A 51 6.33 -2.32 3.48
C GLN A 51 5.00 -2.44 4.26
N PRO A 52 4.26 -1.35 4.52
CA PRO A 52 2.93 -1.44 5.11
C PRO A 52 1.93 -2.16 4.19
N GLN A 53 1.17 -3.07 4.78
CA GLN A 53 0.08 -3.79 4.16
C GLN A 53 -1.19 -3.66 5.01
N ALA A 54 -2.32 -3.34 4.38
CA ALA A 54 -3.62 -3.33 5.03
C ALA A 54 -4.62 -4.13 4.21
N ASP A 55 -5.33 -5.04 4.88
CA ASP A 55 -6.44 -5.82 4.31
C ASP A 55 -7.70 -5.57 5.15
N ALA A 56 -8.62 -4.76 4.61
CA ALA A 56 -9.80 -4.25 5.30
C ALA A 56 -10.86 -3.75 4.31
N GLU A 57 -12.13 -3.66 4.70
CA GLU A 57 -13.14 -3.02 3.84
C GLU A 57 -12.73 -1.59 3.45
N ASN A 58 -12.07 -0.89 4.37
CA ASN A 58 -11.44 0.40 4.14
C ASN A 58 -9.97 0.39 4.60
N SER A 59 -9.05 0.44 3.63
CA SER A 59 -7.61 0.27 3.85
C SER A 59 -6.83 1.50 3.39
N GLN A 60 -6.02 2.10 4.28
CA GLN A 60 -5.18 3.25 3.96
C GLN A 60 -3.73 3.14 4.50
N PRO A 61 -2.87 2.31 3.90
CA PRO A 61 -1.44 2.27 4.18
C PRO A 61 -0.68 3.43 3.53
N GLN A 62 0.31 3.93 4.26
CA GLN A 62 1.20 5.02 3.84
C GLN A 62 2.66 4.70 4.23
N ALA A 63 3.59 4.97 3.30
CA ALA A 63 5.03 4.81 3.49
C ALA A 63 5.82 6.03 2.98
N ASP A 64 6.62 6.65 3.85
CA ASP A 64 7.14 8.02 3.64
C ASP A 64 8.70 8.12 3.60
N GLU A 65 9.42 7.12 3.08
CA GLU A 65 10.90 7.06 3.11
C GLU A 65 11.49 6.32 1.89
N GLU A 66 12.82 6.33 1.69
CA GLU A 66 13.49 5.63 0.58
C GLU A 66 13.11 4.14 0.47
N ASN A 67 12.96 3.63 -0.76
CA ASN A 67 12.60 2.23 -1.07
C ASN A 67 11.28 1.76 -0.42
N SER A 68 10.27 2.63 -0.38
CA SER A 68 9.00 2.33 0.26
C SER A 68 8.00 1.63 -0.67
N GLN A 69 7.20 0.73 -0.11
CA GLN A 69 6.05 0.15 -0.78
C GLN A 69 4.81 0.11 0.11
N ALA A 70 3.68 0.60 -0.38
CA ALA A 70 2.39 0.51 0.33
C ALA A 70 1.41 -0.39 -0.45
N GLN A 71 0.75 -1.31 0.26
CA GLN A 71 -0.22 -2.25 -0.34
C GLN A 71 -1.55 -2.24 0.41
N ALA A 72 -2.63 -1.89 -0.29
CA ALA A 72 -3.99 -1.80 0.25
C ALA A 72 -4.95 -2.75 -0.47
N ASP A 73 -5.55 -3.68 0.26
CA ASP A 73 -6.59 -4.58 -0.24
C ASP A 73 -7.91 -4.33 0.53
N GLY A 74 -9.04 -4.34 -0.18
CA GLY A 74 -10.32 -3.91 0.41
C GLY A 74 -11.44 -3.57 -0.57
N GLU A 75 -12.65 -3.24 -0.10
CA GLU A 75 -13.68 -2.67 -0.98
C GLU A 75 -13.32 -1.22 -1.39
N ASN A 76 -12.78 -0.46 -0.45
CA ASN A 76 -12.27 0.89 -0.62
C ASN A 76 -10.79 0.96 -0.17
N SER A 77 -9.88 0.92 -1.14
CA SER A 77 -8.44 0.78 -0.89
C SER A 77 -7.69 2.02 -1.36
N GLN A 78 -6.81 2.55 -0.52
CA GLN A 78 -5.92 3.65 -0.88
C GLN A 78 -4.50 3.38 -0.42
N ALA A 79 -3.54 3.31 -1.34
CA ALA A 79 -2.12 3.15 -1.01
C ALA A 79 -1.34 4.40 -1.42
N GLN A 80 -0.45 4.87 -0.53
CA GLN A 80 0.43 6.00 -0.77
C GLN A 80 1.88 5.64 -0.42
N ALA A 81 2.82 5.96 -1.32
CA ALA A 81 4.24 5.74 -1.10
C ALA A 81 5.07 6.90 -1.71
N ASP A 82 5.87 7.57 -0.89
CA ASP A 82 6.64 8.76 -1.30
C ASP A 82 8.17 8.51 -1.22
N GLU A 83 9.00 9.41 -1.76
CA GLU A 83 10.50 9.42 -1.80
C GLU A 83 11.21 8.67 -2.97
N GLU A 84 12.54 8.51 -2.95
CA GLU A 84 13.37 8.21 -4.16
C GLU A 84 12.91 7.00 -4.99
N ASN A 85 12.44 5.93 -4.36
CA ASN A 85 12.01 4.70 -5.01
C ASN A 85 10.75 4.13 -4.35
N SER A 86 9.59 4.42 -4.94
CA SER A 86 8.32 4.26 -4.22
C SER A 86 7.29 3.51 -5.04
N GLN A 87 6.59 2.59 -4.38
CA GLN A 87 5.60 1.72 -5.01
C GLN A 87 4.28 1.72 -4.24
N ALA A 88 3.18 2.05 -4.90
CA ALA A 88 1.86 1.99 -4.31
C ALA A 88 0.97 1.02 -5.08
N GLN A 89 0.31 0.10 -4.38
CA GLN A 89 -0.63 -0.85 -4.95
C GLN A 89 -1.94 -0.83 -4.16
N ALA A 90 -3.06 -0.66 -4.87
CA ALA A 90 -4.38 -0.66 -4.26
C ALA A 90 -5.37 -1.50 -5.07
N ASP A 91 -5.92 -2.54 -4.46
CA ASP A 91 -6.89 -3.44 -5.08
C ASP A 91 -8.24 -3.41 -4.33
N GLY A 92 -9.33 -3.30 -5.09
CA GLY A 92 -10.67 -3.14 -4.51
C GLY A 92 -11.78 -2.77 -5.48
N GLU A 93 -13.01 -2.54 -4.99
CA GLU A 93 -14.08 -2.02 -5.86
C GLU A 93 -13.80 -0.57 -6.23
N THR A 94 -13.40 0.22 -5.24
CA THR A 94 -12.88 1.58 -5.35
C THR A 94 -11.43 1.60 -4.88
N SER A 95 -10.49 1.95 -5.76
CA SER A 95 -9.07 1.80 -5.47
C SER A 95 -8.28 3.02 -5.90
N GLN A 96 -7.38 3.51 -5.06
CA GLN A 96 -6.49 4.63 -5.38
C GLN A 96 -5.05 4.31 -5.00
N ALA A 97 -4.14 4.39 -5.96
CA ALA A 97 -2.71 4.26 -5.69
C ALA A 97 -1.98 5.54 -6.11
N GLN A 98 -1.16 6.07 -5.21
CA GLN A 98 -0.33 7.25 -5.46
C GLN A 98 1.11 6.95 -5.06
N ALA A 99 2.05 7.20 -5.98
CA ALA A 99 3.46 7.03 -5.71
C ALA A 99 4.28 8.22 -6.22
N ASP A 100 4.98 8.92 -5.34
CA ASP A 100 5.73 10.13 -5.69
C ASP A 100 7.22 9.94 -5.39
N GLY A 101 8.09 10.09 -6.38
CA GLY A 101 9.51 9.72 -6.22
C GLY A 101 10.38 9.87 -7.47
N GLU A 102 11.70 9.73 -7.36
CA GLU A 102 12.54 9.71 -8.57
C GLU A 102 12.19 8.51 -9.48
N ASN A 103 11.96 7.35 -8.86
CA ASN A 103 11.51 6.12 -9.49
C ASN A 103 10.21 5.63 -8.83
N SER A 104 9.06 6.00 -9.40
CA SER A 104 7.76 5.75 -8.77
C SER A 104 6.86 4.84 -9.61
N GLN A 105 6.15 3.93 -8.94
CA GLN A 105 5.16 3.05 -9.58
C GLN A 105 3.86 3.02 -8.79
N ALA A 106 2.75 3.31 -9.46
CA ALA A 106 1.42 3.19 -8.87
C ALA A 106 0.57 2.22 -9.67
N GLN A 107 -0.06 1.25 -9.01
CA GLN A 107 -1.03 0.34 -9.61
C GLN A 107 -2.34 0.36 -8.82
N ALA A 108 -3.45 0.57 -9.51
CA ALA A 108 -4.77 0.47 -8.91
C ALA A 108 -5.69 -0.42 -9.75
N ASP A 109 -6.27 -1.45 -9.13
CA ASP A 109 -7.19 -2.38 -9.78
C ASP A 109 -8.57 -2.31 -9.12
N GLY A 110 -9.62 -2.21 -9.95
CA GLY A 110 -10.97 -2.09 -9.43
C GLY A 110 -12.04 -1.69 -10.43
N ALA A 111 -13.29 -1.61 -9.98
CA ALA A 111 -14.37 -1.09 -10.82
C ALA A 111 -14.24 0.43 -11.01
N ASN A 112 -13.82 1.11 -9.94
CA ASN A 112 -13.53 2.53 -9.87
C ASN A 112 -12.10 2.75 -9.34
N SER A 113 -11.12 2.44 -10.18
CA SER A 113 -9.70 2.57 -9.84
C SER A 113 -9.06 3.83 -10.42
N GLN A 114 -8.06 4.37 -9.72
CA GLN A 114 -7.22 5.49 -10.13
C GLN A 114 -5.77 5.27 -9.67
N ALA A 115 -4.81 5.43 -10.57
CA ALA A 115 -3.39 5.37 -10.24
C ALA A 115 -2.71 6.67 -10.69
N GLN A 116 -1.81 7.20 -9.85
CA GLN A 116 -0.99 8.37 -10.14
C GLN A 116 0.44 8.08 -9.70
N ALA A 117 1.40 8.41 -10.56
CA ALA A 117 2.81 8.30 -10.20
C ALA A 117 3.57 9.51 -10.75
N ASP A 118 4.20 10.27 -9.87
CA ASP A 118 4.98 11.45 -10.23
C ASP A 118 6.47 11.21 -9.97
N GLY A 119 7.33 11.62 -10.92
CA GLY A 119 8.75 11.28 -10.86
C GLY A 119 9.52 11.43 -12.17
N ALA A 120 10.85 11.32 -12.08
CA ALA A 120 11.72 11.29 -13.25
C ALA A 120 11.53 10.00 -14.07
N ASN A 121 11.29 8.89 -13.38
CA ASN A 121 10.96 7.58 -13.95
C ASN A 121 9.68 7.04 -13.30
N SER A 122 8.54 7.65 -13.63
CA SER A 122 7.24 7.28 -13.06
C SER A 122 6.38 6.41 -13.99
N GLN A 123 5.64 5.47 -13.41
CA GLN A 123 4.65 4.64 -14.13
C GLN A 123 3.37 4.51 -13.32
N ALA A 124 2.23 4.81 -13.96
CA ALA A 124 0.91 4.60 -13.37
C ALA A 124 0.12 3.60 -14.20
N GLN A 125 -0.40 2.55 -13.57
CA GLN A 125 -1.26 1.53 -14.17
C GLN A 125 -2.61 1.48 -13.48
N ASN A 126 -3.67 1.50 -14.28
CA ASN A 126 -5.04 1.45 -13.79
C ASN A 126 -5.81 0.33 -14.50
N ASN A 127 -6.12 -0.75 -13.80
CA ASN A 127 -6.88 -1.86 -14.37
C ASN A 127 -8.35 -1.79 -13.97
N GLN A 128 -9.10 -1.01 -14.75
CA GLN A 128 -10.55 -0.95 -14.57
C GLN A 128 -11.21 -2.25 -15.02
N ASN A 129 -11.84 -2.95 -14.08
CA ASN A 129 -12.62 -4.15 -14.35
C ASN A 129 -14.01 -3.75 -14.90
N LYS A 130 -14.03 -3.20 -16.12
CA LYS A 130 -15.27 -2.79 -16.79
C LYS A 130 -16.12 -4.03 -17.01
N LYS A 131 -17.17 -4.22 -16.20
CA LYS A 131 -18.27 -5.17 -16.50
C LYS A 131 -18.72 -4.92 -17.94
N LYS A 132 -18.33 -5.81 -18.85
CA LYS A 132 -18.81 -5.80 -20.24
C LYS A 132 -20.32 -5.98 -20.18
N GLY A 133 -21.08 -4.88 -20.39
CA GLY A 133 -22.54 -4.94 -20.42
C GLY A 133 -23.03 -5.98 -21.45
N PRO A 134 -24.21 -6.58 -21.24
CA PRO A 134 -24.73 -7.60 -22.15
C PRO A 134 -24.84 -7.02 -23.57
N LYS A 135 -24.12 -7.61 -24.52
CA LYS A 135 -24.20 -7.26 -25.95
C LYS A 135 -25.67 -7.31 -26.38
N GLY A 136 -26.25 -6.14 -26.68
CA GLY A 136 -27.66 -6.02 -27.04
C GLY A 136 -28.02 -6.97 -28.19
N LYS A 137 -29.02 -7.82 -27.97
CA LYS A 137 -29.64 -8.61 -29.04
C LYS A 137 -30.33 -7.64 -29.99
N LYS A 138 -29.78 -7.45 -31.20
CA LYS A 138 -30.48 -6.80 -32.31
C LYS A 138 -31.81 -7.52 -32.52
N LYS A 139 -32.93 -6.89 -32.16
CA LYS A 139 -34.25 -7.32 -32.64
C LYS A 139 -34.36 -6.81 -34.07
N ASN A 140 -34.24 -7.72 -35.03
CA ASN A 140 -34.64 -7.44 -36.41
C ASN A 140 -36.16 -7.36 -36.44
N ASN A 141 -36.67 -6.26 -36.98
CA ASN A 141 -38.08 -6.07 -37.31
C ASN A 141 -38.28 -6.40 -38.80
#